data_AF-A0A835SSQ3-F1
#
_entry.id   AF-A0A835SSQ3-F1
#
_cell.length_a   1.000
_cell.length_b   1.000
_cell.length_c   1.000
_cell.angle_alpha   90.00
_cell.angle_beta   90.00
_cell.angle_gamma   90.00
#
_symmetry.space_group_name_H-M   'P 1'
#
loop_
_entity.id
_entity.type
_entity.pdbx_description
1 polymer ?
#
loop_
_entity_poly.entity_id
_entity_poly.type
_entity_poly.pdbx_seq_one_letter_code
_entity_poly.pdbx_strand_id
1 'polypeptide(L)'
;MGVRETRLVSVGTLFSARFKDVLKGGLYRAPGFKQDVQDYLGATWQAQLGPKSQALKDYEAHLAKLGASSPALLLAHVYTQHLAMASGGQIVKRWARKIFALPDDIGTAAFDFPGESNNTLRSAFKKQFDEWGAAQPQEVQDQLLSEHLAAFGHNNGIIAAFPLPASAIIAGAIRVTPRPVLLLLVGLLGWCLAFFIPWLQTKLQDLAGIPMHMRY
;
A
#
# COMPACT_ATOMS: atom_id res chain seq x y z
N MET A 1 -0.22 42.03 -0.04
CA MET A 1 0.20 40.75 -0.64
C MET A 1 1.59 40.29 -0.18
N GLY A 2 2.60 41.16 -0.10
CA GLY A 2 3.99 40.76 0.20
C GLY A 2 4.30 40.12 1.56
N VAL A 3 3.58 40.43 2.64
CA VAL A 3 3.91 39.90 3.99
C VAL A 3 3.56 38.40 4.15
N ARG A 4 2.49 37.91 3.51
CA ARG A 4 2.12 36.48 3.55
C ARG A 4 3.07 35.62 2.71
N GLU A 5 3.47 36.13 1.55
CA GLU A 5 4.37 35.44 0.61
C GLU A 5 5.79 35.30 1.18
N THR A 6 6.32 36.36 1.79
CA THR A 6 7.63 36.33 2.47
C THR A 6 7.63 35.37 3.67
N ARG A 7 6.51 35.27 4.41
CA ARG A 7 6.36 34.32 5.53
C ARG A 7 6.30 32.87 5.06
N LEU A 8 5.61 32.57 3.95
CA LEU A 8 5.53 31.22 3.38
C LEU A 8 6.88 30.73 2.81
N VAL A 9 7.63 31.60 2.13
CA VAL A 9 8.98 31.29 1.60
C VAL A 9 9.98 31.06 2.74
N SER A 10 9.92 31.86 3.80
CA SER A 10 10.72 31.70 5.02
C SER A 10 10.44 30.36 5.72
N VAL A 11 9.17 29.99 5.87
CA VAL A 11 8.76 28.74 6.53
C VAL A 11 9.16 27.52 5.68
N GLY A 12 9.00 27.55 4.37
CA GLY A 12 9.38 26.45 3.47
C GLY A 12 10.89 26.16 3.44
N THR A 13 11.72 27.21 3.51
CA THR A 13 13.19 27.08 3.48
C THR A 13 13.74 26.56 4.82
N LEU A 14 13.22 27.04 5.95
CA LEU A 14 13.57 26.54 7.29
C LEU A 14 13.04 25.12 7.54
N PHE A 15 11.88 24.80 6.98
CA PHE A 15 11.28 23.47 7.02
C PHE A 15 12.15 22.42 6.32
N SER A 16 12.61 22.71 5.10
CA SER A 16 13.46 21.80 4.34
C SER A 16 14.78 21.53 5.06
N ALA A 17 15.36 22.53 5.73
CA ALA A 17 16.58 22.38 6.51
C ALA A 17 16.41 21.44 7.72
N ARG A 18 15.28 21.54 8.44
CA ARG A 18 15.07 20.78 9.68
C ARG A 18 15.01 19.26 9.42
N PHE A 19 14.21 18.80 8.47
CA PHE A 19 14.06 17.37 8.18
C PHE A 19 15.02 16.83 7.11
N LYS A 20 15.94 17.67 6.60
CA LYS A 20 16.82 17.31 5.48
C LYS A 20 17.58 16.01 5.70
N ASP A 21 18.21 15.88 6.87
CA ASP A 21 19.14 14.78 7.14
C ASP A 21 18.39 13.46 7.29
N VAL A 22 17.26 13.45 8.02
CA VAL A 22 16.42 12.24 8.14
C VAL A 22 15.78 11.84 6.81
N LEU A 23 15.39 12.81 5.97
CA LEU A 23 14.79 12.52 4.65
C LEU A 23 15.84 12.00 3.66
N LYS A 24 17.00 12.67 3.57
CA LYS A 24 18.06 12.33 2.62
C LYS A 24 18.95 11.18 3.08
N GLY A 25 18.91 10.82 4.36
CA GLY A 25 19.70 9.73 4.95
C GLY A 25 19.32 8.31 4.52
N GLY A 26 18.36 8.16 3.59
CA GLY A 26 17.99 6.86 3.04
C GLY A 26 16.49 6.56 3.05
N LEU A 27 15.63 7.49 3.50
CA LEU A 27 14.18 7.26 3.49
C LEU A 27 13.60 7.20 2.08
N TYR A 28 14.11 7.95 1.11
CA TYR A 28 13.54 8.03 -0.24
C TYR A 28 13.49 6.67 -0.96
N ARG A 29 12.33 6.36 -1.56
CA ARG A 29 12.04 5.04 -2.13
C ARG A 29 11.94 5.02 -3.65
N ALA A 30 11.70 6.16 -4.30
CA ALA A 30 11.49 6.22 -5.75
C ALA A 30 12.62 5.56 -6.58
N PRO A 31 13.93 5.71 -6.24
CA PRO A 31 14.98 4.99 -6.94
C PRO A 31 14.87 3.47 -6.82
N GLY A 32 14.58 2.94 -5.64
CA GLY A 32 14.39 1.50 -5.41
C GLY A 32 13.16 0.95 -6.13
N PHE A 33 12.04 1.67 -6.12
CA PHE A 33 10.86 1.30 -6.92
C PHE A 33 11.18 1.26 -8.41
N LYS A 34 11.93 2.23 -8.93
CA LYS A 34 12.34 2.26 -10.33
C LYS A 34 13.20 1.05 -10.68
N GLN A 35 14.17 0.71 -9.82
CA GLN A 35 15.02 -0.47 -10.01
C GLN A 35 14.17 -1.75 -10.06
N ASP A 36 13.30 -1.97 -9.08
CA ASP A 36 12.45 -3.17 -9.05
C ASP A 36 11.56 -3.27 -10.30
N VAL A 37 10.93 -2.16 -10.71
CA VAL A 37 10.10 -2.14 -11.92
C VAL A 37 10.91 -2.50 -13.17
N GLN A 38 12.17 -2.08 -13.26
CA GLN A 38 13.09 -2.47 -14.33
C GLN A 38 13.49 -3.94 -14.25
N ASP A 39 13.76 -4.46 -13.04
CA ASP A 39 14.09 -5.87 -12.82
C ASP A 39 12.94 -6.79 -13.23
N TYR A 40 11.70 -6.40 -12.92
CA TYR A 40 10.51 -7.22 -13.23
C TYR A 40 10.03 -7.12 -14.68
N LEU A 41 10.06 -5.92 -15.28
CA LEU A 41 9.42 -5.67 -16.58
C LEU A 41 10.42 -5.43 -17.73
N GLY A 42 11.73 -5.37 -17.41
CA GLY A 42 12.81 -5.20 -18.38
C GLY A 42 12.82 -3.83 -19.08
N ALA A 43 13.46 -3.76 -20.25
CA ALA A 43 13.68 -2.49 -20.97
C ALA A 43 12.40 -1.74 -21.33
N THR A 44 11.29 -2.45 -21.55
CA THR A 44 9.99 -1.88 -21.94
C THR A 44 9.08 -1.53 -20.75
N TRP A 45 9.62 -1.49 -19.52
CA TRP A 45 8.84 -1.32 -18.30
C TRP A 45 7.86 -0.14 -18.33
N GLN A 46 8.24 0.99 -18.91
CA GLN A 46 7.38 2.18 -18.98
C GLN A 46 6.09 1.93 -19.77
N ALA A 47 6.19 1.22 -20.90
CA ALA A 47 5.02 0.88 -21.70
C ALA A 47 4.14 -0.15 -21.00
N GLN A 48 4.74 -1.08 -20.26
CA GLN A 48 4.03 -2.15 -19.53
C GLN A 48 3.27 -1.65 -18.29
N LEU A 49 3.69 -0.54 -17.66
CA LEU A 49 2.96 0.06 -16.54
C LEU A 49 1.54 0.53 -16.93
N GLY A 50 1.31 0.78 -18.21
CA GLY A 50 0.03 1.26 -18.71
C GLY A 50 -0.31 2.70 -18.25
N PRO A 51 -1.54 3.15 -18.51
CA PRO A 51 -1.97 4.49 -18.12
C PRO A 51 -2.16 4.59 -16.61
N LYS A 52 -1.78 5.74 -16.03
CA LYS A 52 -2.09 6.05 -14.63
C LYS A 52 -3.60 6.08 -14.40
N SER A 53 -4.06 5.44 -13.34
CA SER A 53 -5.44 5.56 -12.87
C SER A 53 -5.76 7.00 -12.44
N GLN A 54 -7.04 7.36 -12.42
CA GLN A 54 -7.44 8.69 -11.95
C GLN A 54 -7.06 8.89 -10.47
N ALA A 55 -7.23 7.86 -9.62
CA ALA A 55 -6.84 7.89 -8.21
C ALA A 55 -5.35 8.22 -8.01
N LEU A 56 -4.46 7.69 -8.85
CA LEU A 56 -3.03 8.02 -8.79
C LEU A 56 -2.77 9.47 -9.21
N LYS A 57 -3.40 9.93 -10.30
CA LYS A 57 -3.25 11.33 -10.77
C LYS A 57 -3.75 12.33 -9.73
N ASP A 58 -4.88 12.03 -9.08
CA ASP A 58 -5.44 12.88 -8.04
C ASP A 58 -4.49 13.00 -6.84
N TYR A 59 -3.85 11.89 -6.45
CA TYR A 59 -2.88 11.91 -5.37
C TYR A 59 -1.60 12.66 -5.74
N GLU A 60 -1.08 12.49 -6.96
CA GLU A 60 0.06 13.27 -7.48
C GLU A 60 -0.25 14.77 -7.49
N ALA A 61 -1.45 15.16 -7.94
CA ALA A 61 -1.89 16.55 -7.97
C ALA A 61 -2.04 17.13 -6.55
N HIS A 62 -2.57 16.35 -5.61
CA HIS A 62 -2.68 16.74 -4.20
C HIS A 62 -1.30 16.98 -3.57
N LEU A 63 -0.36 16.05 -3.74
CA LEU A 63 1.01 16.19 -3.23
C LEU A 63 1.72 17.41 -3.85
N ALA A 64 1.54 17.66 -5.16
CA ALA A 64 2.09 18.83 -5.82
C ALA A 64 1.52 20.13 -5.26
N LYS A 65 0.20 20.17 -5.01
CA LYS A 65 -0.47 21.32 -4.38
C LYS A 65 0.07 21.56 -2.97
N LEU A 66 0.20 20.53 -2.15
CA LEU A 66 0.79 20.64 -0.81
C LEU A 66 2.23 21.16 -0.88
N GLY A 67 3.04 20.67 -1.81
CA GLY A 67 4.41 21.16 -2.00
C GLY A 67 4.48 22.65 -2.33
N ALA A 68 3.51 23.18 -3.07
CA ALA A 68 3.46 24.59 -3.44
C ALA A 68 2.86 25.49 -2.33
N SER A 69 1.79 25.05 -1.65
CA SER A 69 1.04 25.91 -0.72
C SER A 69 1.35 25.66 0.75
N SER A 70 1.64 24.41 1.12
CA SER A 70 1.68 23.95 2.51
C SER A 70 2.72 22.82 2.71
N PRO A 71 4.01 23.04 2.39
CA PRO A 71 5.01 21.96 2.32
C PRO A 71 5.20 21.20 3.63
N ALA A 72 4.90 21.82 4.78
CA ALA A 72 4.93 21.16 6.08
C ALA A 72 4.01 19.94 6.18
N LEU A 73 2.86 19.98 5.49
CA LEU A 73 1.88 18.90 5.49
C LEU A 73 2.37 17.65 4.74
N LEU A 74 3.39 17.78 3.88
CA LEU A 74 4.02 16.62 3.24
C LEU A 74 4.66 15.67 4.27
N LEU A 75 5.01 16.14 5.47
CA LEU A 75 5.52 15.25 6.53
C LEU A 75 4.50 14.22 6.99
N ALA A 76 3.20 14.54 6.94
CA ALA A 76 2.16 13.54 7.22
C ALA A 76 2.22 12.40 6.19
N HIS A 77 2.47 12.70 4.92
CA HIS A 77 2.66 11.69 3.88
C HIS A 77 3.98 10.95 4.02
N VAL A 78 5.07 11.61 4.45
CA VAL A 78 6.32 10.90 4.77
C VAL A 78 6.08 9.92 5.92
N TYR A 79 5.41 10.38 6.99
CA TYR A 79 5.06 9.55 8.14
C TYR A 79 4.21 8.34 7.73
N THR A 80 3.19 8.51 6.88
CA THR A 80 2.36 7.38 6.43
C THR A 80 3.13 6.45 5.49
N GLN A 81 3.76 6.99 4.45
CA GLN A 81 4.28 6.18 3.34
C GLN A 81 5.65 5.59 3.65
N HIS A 82 6.60 6.43 4.06
CA HIS A 82 8.01 6.01 4.15
C HIS A 82 8.24 5.15 5.38
N LEU A 83 7.59 5.44 6.51
CA LEU A 83 7.71 4.62 7.71
C LEU A 83 6.98 3.28 7.56
N ALA A 84 5.92 3.21 6.74
CA ALA A 84 5.30 1.94 6.38
C ALA A 84 6.25 1.05 5.57
N MET A 85 7.00 1.62 4.61
CA MET A 85 8.03 0.88 3.87
C MET A 85 9.15 0.37 4.78
N ALA A 86 9.54 1.16 5.78
CA ALA A 86 10.53 0.78 6.79
C ALA A 86 10.02 -0.27 7.79
N SER A 87 8.70 -0.46 7.95
CA SER A 87 8.12 -1.46 8.86
C SER A 87 7.37 -2.58 8.12
N GLY A 88 6.11 -2.34 7.74
CA GLY A 88 5.24 -3.31 7.07
C GLY A 88 5.77 -3.75 5.72
N GLY A 89 6.47 -2.86 5.01
CA GLY A 89 7.16 -3.17 3.76
C GLY A 89 8.19 -4.31 3.90
N GLN A 90 8.78 -4.51 5.08
CA GLN A 90 9.71 -5.61 5.32
C GLN A 90 9.01 -6.98 5.33
N ILE A 91 7.70 -7.02 5.62
CA ILE A 91 6.89 -8.23 5.47
C ILE A 91 6.67 -8.53 3.98
N VAL A 92 6.32 -7.50 3.19
CA VAL A 92 6.15 -7.63 1.73
C VAL A 92 7.44 -8.08 1.06
N LYS A 93 8.58 -7.49 1.42
CA LYS A 93 9.92 -7.91 0.98
C LYS A 93 10.17 -9.40 1.19
N ARG A 94 9.93 -9.91 2.40
CA ARG A 94 10.12 -11.33 2.73
C ARG A 94 9.22 -12.24 1.88
N TRP A 95 7.96 -11.85 1.68
CA TRP A 95 7.04 -12.61 0.83
C TRP A 95 7.45 -12.58 -0.64
N ALA A 96 7.84 -11.43 -1.17
CA ALA A 96 8.30 -11.30 -2.55
C ALA A 96 9.50 -12.23 -2.83
N ARG A 97 10.55 -12.17 -1.98
CA ARG A 97 11.72 -13.06 -2.10
C ARG A 97 11.34 -14.52 -2.06
N LYS A 98 10.48 -14.92 -1.12
CA LYS A 98 10.05 -16.31 -0.96
C LYS A 98 9.20 -16.81 -2.13
N ILE A 99 8.21 -16.04 -2.57
CA ILE A 99 7.23 -16.48 -3.58
C ILE A 99 7.82 -16.48 -4.99
N PHE A 100 8.68 -15.51 -5.29
CA PHE A 100 9.34 -15.37 -6.58
C PHE A 100 10.74 -16.01 -6.63
N ALA A 101 11.21 -16.60 -5.53
CA ALA A 101 12.54 -17.21 -5.41
C ALA A 101 13.65 -16.26 -5.88
N LEU A 102 13.58 -15.00 -5.44
CA LEU A 102 14.49 -13.95 -5.86
C LEU A 102 15.89 -14.15 -5.26
N PRO A 103 16.96 -13.76 -5.98
CA PRO A 103 18.26 -13.51 -5.38
C PRO A 103 18.19 -12.47 -4.25
N ASP A 104 19.20 -12.45 -3.38
CA ASP A 104 19.19 -11.59 -2.19
C ASP A 104 19.25 -10.08 -2.49
N ASP A 105 19.70 -9.70 -3.69
CA ASP A 105 20.01 -8.34 -4.11
C ASP A 105 19.12 -7.82 -5.27
N ILE A 106 18.16 -8.61 -5.76
CA ILE A 106 17.34 -8.26 -6.94
C ILE A 106 15.83 -8.27 -6.59
N GLY A 107 15.07 -7.33 -7.18
CA GLY A 107 13.61 -7.33 -7.15
C GLY A 107 12.96 -6.95 -5.82
N THR A 108 13.72 -6.44 -4.85
CA THR A 108 13.18 -5.89 -3.59
C THR A 108 13.82 -4.57 -3.14
N ALA A 109 14.48 -3.86 -4.05
CA ALA A 109 15.17 -2.59 -3.80
C ALA A 109 14.24 -1.50 -3.25
N ALA A 110 12.95 -1.50 -3.59
CA ALA A 110 11.95 -0.59 -3.01
C ALA A 110 11.87 -0.68 -1.49
N PHE A 111 12.16 -1.85 -0.93
CA PHE A 111 12.10 -2.16 0.51
C PHE A 111 13.48 -2.18 1.18
N ASP A 112 14.56 -1.99 0.41
CA ASP A 112 15.93 -2.02 0.90
C ASP A 112 16.39 -0.64 1.38
N PHE A 113 17.03 -0.61 2.54
CA PHE A 113 17.59 0.60 3.13
C PHE A 113 19.12 0.47 3.15
N PRO A 114 19.79 0.71 2.01
CA PRO A 114 21.24 0.65 1.94
C PRO A 114 21.84 1.80 2.75
N GLY A 115 22.83 1.48 3.60
CA GLY A 115 23.43 2.43 4.52
C GLY A 115 22.80 2.34 5.91
N GLU A 116 21.98 3.32 6.27
CA GLU A 116 21.37 3.40 7.60
C GLU A 116 20.21 2.41 7.76
N SER A 117 20.07 1.81 8.94
CA SER A 117 19.04 0.80 9.15
C SER A 117 17.63 1.42 9.05
N ASN A 118 16.69 0.64 8.52
CA ASN A 118 15.27 1.01 8.45
C ASN A 118 14.72 1.40 9.84
N ASN A 119 15.16 0.73 10.90
CA ASN A 119 14.77 1.03 12.28
C ASN A 119 15.31 2.39 12.75
N THR A 120 16.58 2.69 12.48
CA THR A 120 17.19 3.99 12.82
C THR A 120 16.51 5.12 12.06
N LEU A 121 16.30 4.98 10.75
CA LEU A 121 15.65 6.01 9.94
C LEU A 121 14.22 6.28 10.42
N ARG A 122 13.46 5.22 10.71
CA ARG A 122 12.10 5.31 11.24
C ARG A 122 12.07 6.00 12.60
N SER A 123 12.94 5.60 13.54
CA SER A 123 12.94 6.16 14.89
C SER A 123 13.41 7.61 14.90
N ALA A 124 14.44 7.95 14.11
CA ALA A 124 14.94 9.31 13.96
C ALA A 124 13.88 10.25 13.38
N PHE A 125 13.22 9.84 12.29
CA PHE A 125 12.13 10.64 11.71
C PHE A 125 10.99 10.81 12.70
N LYS A 126 10.55 9.74 13.36
CA LYS A 126 9.43 9.79 14.32
C LYS A 126 9.74 10.73 15.48
N LYS A 127 10.91 10.59 16.11
CA LYS A 127 11.35 11.46 17.20
C LYS A 127 11.29 12.93 16.78
N GLN A 128 11.86 13.23 15.62
CA GLN A 128 11.90 14.59 15.12
C GLN A 128 10.51 15.14 14.73
N PHE A 129 9.65 14.29 14.17
CA PHE A 129 8.27 14.62 13.82
C PHE A 129 7.45 14.92 15.07
N ASP A 130 7.57 14.10 16.12
CA ASP A 130 6.89 14.28 17.40
C ASP A 130 7.33 15.60 18.07
N GLU A 131 8.65 15.85 18.16
CA GLU A 131 9.21 17.08 18.75
C GLU A 131 8.80 18.35 17.97
N TRP A 132 8.84 18.29 16.63
CA TRP A 132 8.44 19.42 15.79
C TRP A 132 6.93 19.66 15.83
N GLY A 133 6.15 18.58 15.79
CA GLY A 133 4.69 18.60 15.78
C GLY A 133 4.11 19.16 17.07
N ALA A 134 4.66 18.78 18.23
CA ALA A 134 4.26 19.31 19.54
C ALA A 134 4.45 20.83 19.67
N ALA A 135 5.36 21.42 18.88
CA ALA A 135 5.61 22.86 18.85
C ALA A 135 4.73 23.62 17.83
N GLN A 136 3.89 22.92 17.05
CA GLN A 136 2.99 23.55 16.08
C GLN A 136 1.66 23.97 16.71
N PRO A 137 0.99 25.02 16.17
CA PRO A 137 -0.38 25.35 16.53
C PRO A 137 -1.33 24.15 16.34
N GLN A 138 -2.40 24.09 17.15
CA GLN A 138 -3.37 22.99 17.11
C GLN A 138 -3.95 22.79 15.70
N GLU A 139 -4.22 23.88 14.98
CA GLU A 139 -4.75 23.83 13.62
C GLU A 139 -3.82 23.09 12.65
N VAL A 140 -2.50 23.24 12.83
CA VAL A 140 -1.50 22.54 12.00
C VAL A 140 -1.44 21.06 12.40
N GLN A 141 -1.53 20.75 13.69
CA GLN A 141 -1.59 19.36 14.17
C GLN A 141 -2.81 18.62 13.61
N ASP A 142 -3.97 19.27 13.59
CA ASP A 142 -5.21 18.73 13.03
C ASP A 142 -5.12 18.54 11.51
N GLN A 143 -4.46 19.47 10.80
CA GLN A 143 -4.17 19.32 9.37
C GLN A 143 -3.21 18.14 9.11
N LEU A 144 -2.17 17.95 9.92
CA LEU A 144 -1.27 16.80 9.80
C LEU A 144 -2.02 15.48 10.01
N LEU A 145 -2.94 15.42 10.98
CA LEU A 145 -3.80 14.25 11.19
C LEU A 145 -4.73 14.02 9.99
N SER A 146 -5.33 15.08 9.46
CA SER A 146 -6.20 14.99 8.28
C SER A 146 -5.44 14.47 7.06
N GLU A 147 -4.22 14.97 6.81
CA GLU A 147 -3.38 14.52 5.69
C GLU A 147 -2.83 13.10 5.90
N HIS A 148 -2.58 12.70 7.15
CA HIS A 148 -2.24 11.33 7.49
C HIS A 148 -3.37 10.36 7.10
N LEU A 149 -4.62 10.69 7.43
CA LEU A 149 -5.80 9.92 7.04
C LEU A 149 -6.04 9.97 5.52
N ALA A 150 -5.88 11.13 4.90
CA ALA A 150 -6.00 11.30 3.45
C ALA A 150 -5.00 10.42 2.69
N ALA A 151 -3.76 10.30 3.18
CA ALA A 151 -2.75 9.42 2.60
C ALA A 151 -3.21 7.95 2.56
N PHE A 152 -3.92 7.46 3.59
CA PHE A 152 -4.53 6.12 3.55
C PHE A 152 -5.67 6.04 2.54
N GLY A 153 -6.53 7.06 2.49
CA GLY A 153 -7.61 7.14 1.51
C GLY A 153 -7.10 7.07 0.07
N HIS A 154 -6.07 7.85 -0.26
CA HIS A 154 -5.41 7.82 -1.56
C HIS A 154 -4.78 6.46 -1.86
N ASN A 155 -4.05 5.87 -0.91
CA ASN A 155 -3.46 4.54 -1.09
C ASN A 155 -4.52 3.48 -1.40
N ASN A 156 -5.61 3.47 -0.64
CA ASN A 156 -6.72 2.54 -0.85
C ASN A 156 -7.36 2.73 -2.23
N GLY A 157 -7.58 3.99 -2.64
CA GLY A 157 -8.10 4.31 -3.97
C GLY A 157 -7.18 3.84 -5.10
N ILE A 158 -5.87 4.01 -4.95
CA ILE A 158 -4.87 3.54 -5.92
C ILE A 158 -4.87 2.02 -6.03
N ILE A 159 -4.88 1.31 -4.89
CA ILE A 159 -4.92 -0.16 -4.85
C ILE A 159 -6.22 -0.68 -5.49
N ALA A 160 -7.37 -0.08 -5.17
CA ALA A 160 -8.65 -0.48 -5.71
C ALA A 160 -8.77 -0.23 -7.22
N ALA A 161 -8.10 0.80 -7.74
CA ALA A 161 -8.07 1.12 -9.16
C ALA A 161 -7.11 0.24 -9.99
N PHE A 162 -6.30 -0.62 -9.35
CA PHE A 162 -5.35 -1.47 -10.07
C PHE A 162 -6.07 -2.63 -10.78
N PRO A 163 -5.94 -2.79 -12.10
CA PRO A 163 -6.68 -3.79 -12.86
C PRO A 163 -6.10 -5.19 -12.66
N LEU A 164 -6.63 -5.94 -11.69
CA LEU A 164 -6.27 -7.34 -11.47
C LEU A 164 -7.18 -8.28 -12.29
N PRO A 165 -6.65 -9.05 -13.25
CA PRO A 165 -7.43 -10.07 -13.91
C PRO A 165 -7.76 -11.19 -12.92
N ALA A 166 -8.96 -11.78 -13.04
CA ALA A 166 -9.40 -12.87 -12.16
C ALA A 166 -8.42 -14.05 -12.15
N SER A 167 -7.77 -14.32 -13.29
CA SER A 167 -6.73 -15.35 -13.41
C SER A 167 -5.52 -15.08 -12.50
N ALA A 168 -5.08 -13.83 -12.36
CA ALA A 168 -3.97 -13.48 -11.48
C ALA A 168 -4.35 -13.64 -9.99
N ILE A 169 -5.61 -13.33 -9.63
CA ILE A 169 -6.12 -13.54 -8.27
C ILE A 169 -6.11 -15.03 -7.93
N ILE A 170 -6.63 -15.87 -8.83
CA ILE A 170 -6.66 -17.33 -8.65
C ILE A 170 -5.24 -17.89 -8.57
N ALA A 171 -4.36 -17.51 -9.51
CA ALA A 171 -2.98 -17.96 -9.52
C ALA A 171 -2.23 -17.54 -8.24
N GLY A 172 -2.45 -16.31 -7.76
CA GLY A 172 -1.93 -15.81 -6.50
C GLY A 172 -2.40 -16.65 -5.31
N ALA A 173 -3.71 -16.90 -5.22
CA ALA A 173 -4.32 -17.71 -4.16
C ALA A 173 -3.74 -19.14 -4.12
N ILE A 174 -3.60 -19.78 -5.28
CA ILE A 174 -2.99 -21.12 -5.39
C ILE A 174 -1.53 -21.08 -4.92
N ARG A 175 -0.76 -20.06 -5.30
CA ARG A 175 0.66 -19.96 -4.99
C ARG A 175 0.95 -19.76 -3.50
N VAL A 176 0.08 -19.03 -2.79
CA VAL A 176 0.25 -18.75 -1.35
C VAL A 176 -0.34 -19.83 -0.44
N THR A 177 -1.30 -20.61 -0.95
CA THR A 177 -1.98 -21.64 -0.15
C THR A 177 -1.09 -22.89 -0.02
N PRO A 178 -0.83 -23.40 1.20
CA PRO A 178 -0.06 -24.62 1.38
C PRO A 178 -0.69 -25.81 0.63
N ARG A 179 0.13 -26.65 0.00
CA ARG A 179 -0.32 -27.81 -0.78
C ARG A 179 -1.32 -28.73 -0.03
N PRO A 180 -1.14 -29.05 1.26
CA PRO A 180 -2.11 -29.87 1.98
C PRO A 180 -3.50 -29.23 2.07
N VAL A 181 -3.56 -27.90 2.24
CA VAL A 181 -4.82 -27.15 2.29
C VAL A 181 -5.48 -27.13 0.91
N LEU A 182 -4.71 -26.94 -0.17
CA LEU A 182 -5.24 -27.04 -1.53
C LEU A 182 -5.85 -28.41 -1.80
N LEU A 183 -5.15 -29.49 -1.43
CA LEU A 183 -5.66 -30.86 -1.60
C LEU A 183 -6.94 -31.10 -0.80
N LEU A 184 -7.03 -30.58 0.43
CA LEU A 184 -8.24 -30.64 1.24
C LEU A 184 -9.41 -29.87 0.58
N LEU A 185 -9.17 -28.66 0.07
CA LEU A 185 -10.21 -27.88 -0.61
C LEU A 185 -10.70 -28.56 -1.88
N VAL A 186 -9.80 -29.13 -2.67
CA VAL A 186 -10.16 -29.91 -3.87
C VAL A 186 -10.94 -31.17 -3.50
N GLY A 187 -10.53 -31.87 -2.44
CA GLY A 187 -11.24 -33.03 -1.92
C GLY A 187 -12.65 -32.70 -1.42
N LEU A 188 -12.80 -31.61 -0.64
CA LEU A 188 -14.09 -31.11 -0.16
C LEU A 188 -14.99 -30.68 -1.32
N LEU A 189 -14.45 -30.00 -2.33
CA LEU A 189 -15.20 -29.62 -3.52
C LEU A 189 -15.70 -30.86 -4.28
N GLY A 190 -14.82 -31.86 -4.49
CA GLY A 190 -15.19 -33.12 -5.12
C GLY A 190 -16.26 -33.88 -4.33
N TRP A 191 -16.15 -33.95 -3.01
CA TRP A 191 -17.16 -34.55 -2.14
C TRP A 191 -18.50 -33.80 -2.19
N CYS A 192 -18.46 -32.47 -2.17
CA CYS A 192 -19.66 -31.65 -2.28
C CYS A 192 -20.40 -31.90 -3.61
N LEU A 193 -19.67 -31.91 -4.72
CA LEU A 193 -20.24 -32.17 -6.05
C LEU A 193 -20.81 -33.58 -6.16
N ALA A 194 -20.11 -34.58 -5.64
CA ALA A 194 -20.51 -35.98 -5.75
C ALA A 194 -21.65 -36.39 -4.81
N PHE A 195 -21.74 -35.79 -3.62
CA PHE A 195 -22.63 -36.27 -2.55
C PHE A 195 -23.53 -35.20 -1.95
N PHE A 196 -22.98 -34.04 -1.58
CA PHE A 196 -23.75 -33.01 -0.88
C PHE A 196 -24.78 -32.33 -1.77
N ILE A 197 -24.40 -31.94 -3.00
CA ILE A 197 -25.31 -31.27 -3.93
C ILE A 197 -26.45 -32.20 -4.36
N PRO A 198 -26.21 -33.45 -4.78
CA PRO A 198 -27.30 -34.38 -5.08
C PRO A 198 -28.25 -34.59 -3.89
N TRP A 199 -27.70 -34.81 -2.68
CA TRP A 199 -28.50 -34.92 -1.46
C TRP A 199 -29.35 -33.68 -1.19
N LEU A 200 -28.77 -32.49 -1.34
CA LEU A 200 -29.45 -31.22 -1.12
C LEU A 200 -30.57 -31.02 -2.13
N GLN A 201 -30.34 -31.36 -3.40
CA GLN A 201 -31.35 -31.31 -4.45
C GLN A 201 -32.54 -32.24 -4.12
N THR A 202 -32.28 -33.46 -3.67
CA THR A 202 -33.35 -34.38 -3.22
C THR A 202 -34.15 -33.77 -2.08
N LYS A 203 -33.49 -33.20 -1.06
CA LYS A 203 -34.18 -32.57 0.08
C LYS A 203 -35.00 -31.34 -0.30
N LEU A 204 -34.50 -30.52 -1.22
CA LEU A 204 -35.25 -29.38 -1.73
C LEU A 204 -36.48 -29.80 -2.56
N GLN A 205 -36.37 -30.89 -3.33
CA GLN A 205 -37.49 -31.48 -4.06
C GLN A 205 -38.55 -32.05 -3.10
N ASP A 206 -38.13 -32.77 -2.05
CA ASP A 206 -39.04 -33.25 -1.01
C ASP A 206 -39.83 -32.09 -0.38
N LEU A 207 -39.16 -30.97 -0.06
CA LEU A 207 -39.78 -29.79 0.53
C LEU A 207 -40.70 -29.01 -0.44
N ALA A 208 -40.40 -29.04 -1.74
CA ALA A 208 -41.21 -28.41 -2.79
C ALA A 208 -42.40 -29.27 -3.23
N GLY A 209 -42.32 -30.60 -3.07
CA GLY A 209 -43.38 -31.56 -3.35
C GLY A 209 -44.43 -31.71 -2.26
N ILE A 210 -44.26 -31.06 -1.10
CA ILE A 210 -45.27 -31.03 -0.03
C ILE A 210 -46.41 -30.07 -0.45
N PRO A 211 -47.65 -30.56 -0.62
CA PRO A 211 -48.78 -29.71 -1.01
C PRO A 211 -49.12 -28.68 0.10
N MET A 212 -49.53 -27.49 -0.31
CA MET A 212 -49.76 -26.28 0.52
C MET A 212 -50.70 -26.43 1.73
N HIS A 213 -51.43 -27.54 1.87
CA HIS A 213 -52.39 -27.77 2.97
C HIS A 213 -51.75 -28.37 4.23
N MET A 214 -50.45 -28.66 4.23
CA MET A 214 -49.71 -29.24 5.38
C MET A 214 -48.60 -28.32 5.92
N ARG A 215 -48.74 -26.99 5.76
CA ARG A 215 -47.90 -26.00 6.43
C ARG A 215 -48.71 -25.29 7.52
N TYR A 216 -48.78 -25.91 8.69
CA TYR A 216 -49.12 -25.26 9.97
C TYR A 216 -48.15 -25.76 11.03
#